data_AF-A0A527VR97-F1
#
_entry.id   AF-A0A527VR97-F1
#
_cell.length_a   1.000
_cell.length_b   1.000
_cell.length_c   1.000
_cell.angle_alpha   90.00
_cell.angle_beta   90.00
_cell.angle_gamma   90.00
#
_symmetry.space_group_name_H-M   'P 1'
#
loop_
_entity.id
_entity.type
_entity.pdbx_description
1 polymer ?
#
loop_
_entity_poly.entity_id
_entity_poly.type
_entity_poly.pdbx_seq_one_letter_code
_entity_poly.pdbx_strand_id
1 'polypeptide(L)'
;PVASSLFETGGFWYADPTAASPDIQFHLGLGSGIEAGVEKLKNPGVTLNSAFLRPRSRGTVRLNSADPADHPLIDPNYWSDPYDRDMSIKGLRLAREIMRQKALQPYVLREVLPGPNLQSDADLFDYACRTSKTDHHPVG
;
A
#
# COMPACT_ATOMS: atom_id res chain seq x y z
N PRO A 1 -11.31 11.16 -25.44
CA PRO A 1 -10.89 11.59 -24.09
C PRO A 1 -11.59 10.74 -23.02
N VAL A 2 -10.95 9.65 -22.58
CA VAL A 2 -11.50 8.86 -21.47
C VAL A 2 -10.89 9.42 -20.19
N ALA A 3 -11.69 10.16 -19.42
CA ALA A 3 -11.36 10.54 -18.06
C ALA A 3 -11.58 9.30 -17.17
N SER A 4 -10.53 8.50 -17.00
CA SER A 4 -10.49 7.42 -15.99
C SER A 4 -9.78 7.95 -14.75
N SER A 5 -10.35 7.71 -13.56
CA SER A 5 -9.83 8.20 -12.28
C SER A 5 -8.63 7.42 -11.73
N LEU A 6 -8.01 6.55 -12.53
CA LEU A 6 -6.97 5.56 -12.18
C LEU A 6 -7.43 4.51 -11.15
N PHE A 7 -8.09 4.92 -10.07
CA PHE A 7 -8.75 4.07 -9.09
C PHE A 7 -10.27 4.12 -9.30
N GLU A 8 -10.83 3.06 -9.84
CA GLU A 8 -12.25 2.99 -10.19
C GLU A 8 -13.05 2.11 -9.23
N THR A 9 -12.37 1.36 -8.36
CA THR A 9 -13.00 0.48 -7.38
C THR A 9 -12.14 0.41 -6.13
N GLY A 10 -12.77 0.26 -4.97
CA GLY A 10 -12.09 0.13 -3.70
C GLY A 10 -13.00 -0.52 -2.66
N GLY A 11 -12.49 -0.65 -1.45
CA GLY A 11 -13.25 -1.22 -0.34
C GLY A 11 -12.58 -0.94 0.99
N PHE A 12 -13.34 -1.05 2.06
CA PHE A 12 -12.82 -0.97 3.42
C PHE A 12 -12.94 -2.33 4.09
N TRP A 13 -11.92 -2.73 4.84
CA TRP A 13 -11.90 -4.01 5.54
C TRP A 13 -11.17 -3.94 6.87
N TYR A 14 -11.24 -5.03 7.64
CA TYR A 14 -10.57 -5.19 8.92
C TYR A 14 -9.32 -6.05 8.78
N ALA A 15 -8.15 -5.49 9.08
CA ALA A 15 -6.93 -6.24 9.40
C ALA A 15 -6.92 -6.67 10.87
N ASP A 16 -7.35 -5.79 11.78
CA ASP A 16 -7.68 -6.13 13.16
C ASP A 16 -9.19 -6.38 13.30
N PRO A 17 -9.64 -7.63 13.55
CA PRO A 17 -11.06 -7.93 13.74
C PRO A 17 -11.69 -7.24 14.96
N THR A 18 -10.86 -6.72 15.87
CA THR A 18 -11.31 -6.04 17.09
C THR A 18 -11.30 -4.52 16.96
N ALA A 19 -10.86 -3.98 15.81
CA ALA A 19 -10.90 -2.55 15.56
C ALA A 19 -12.35 -2.01 15.56
N ALA A 20 -12.54 -0.79 16.06
CA ALA A 20 -13.85 -0.15 16.16
C ALA A 20 -14.50 0.16 14.80
N SER A 21 -13.71 0.18 13.72
CA SER A 21 -14.14 0.45 12.34
C SER A 21 -13.11 -0.16 11.38
N PRO A 22 -13.43 -0.34 10.08
CA PRO A 22 -12.46 -0.83 9.11
C PRO A 22 -11.18 0.00 9.14
N ASP A 23 -10.04 -0.68 9.16
CA ASP A 23 -8.71 -0.11 9.33
C ASP A 23 -7.81 -0.33 8.11
N ILE A 24 -8.32 -0.99 7.07
CA ILE A 24 -7.71 -1.10 5.75
C ILE A 24 -8.59 -0.43 4.71
N GLN A 25 -7.97 0.33 3.80
CA GLN A 25 -8.58 0.75 2.53
C GLN A 25 -7.89 0.05 1.37
N PHE A 26 -8.69 -0.51 0.48
CA PHE A 26 -8.23 -1.06 -0.79
C PHE A 26 -8.47 -0.08 -1.93
N HIS A 27 -7.47 0.06 -2.80
CA HIS A 27 -7.53 0.84 -4.02
C HIS A 27 -7.21 -0.06 -5.21
N LEU A 28 -8.20 -0.31 -6.07
CA LEU A 28 -8.00 -1.07 -7.31
C LEU A 28 -7.69 -0.08 -8.44
N GLY A 29 -6.40 -0.01 -8.80
CA GLY A 29 -5.90 0.79 -9.89
C GLY A 29 -5.93 0.03 -11.22
N LEU A 30 -6.47 0.65 -12.26
CA LEU A 30 -6.39 0.13 -13.62
C LEU A 30 -5.04 0.48 -14.25
N GLY A 31 -4.12 -0.48 -14.22
CA GLY A 31 -2.94 -0.49 -15.06
C GLY A 31 -1.77 -1.27 -14.49
N SER A 32 -0.91 -1.67 -15.41
CA SER A 32 0.36 -2.31 -15.15
C SER A 32 1.50 -1.28 -15.20
N GLY A 33 2.28 -1.17 -14.13
CA GLY A 33 3.50 -0.34 -14.14
C GLY A 33 3.26 1.17 -14.22
N ILE A 34 2.11 1.67 -13.75
CA ILE A 34 1.83 3.12 -13.65
C ILE A 34 2.68 3.75 -12.55
N GLU A 35 3.01 2.97 -11.53
CA GLU A 35 3.81 3.40 -10.41
C GLU A 35 5.31 3.47 -10.76
N ALA A 36 5.94 4.62 -10.49
CA ALA A 36 7.38 4.79 -10.66
C ALA A 36 8.15 3.66 -9.93
N GLY A 37 8.99 2.93 -10.67
CA GLY A 37 9.77 1.78 -10.17
C GLY A 37 9.23 0.39 -10.54
N VAL A 38 8.02 0.29 -11.09
CA VAL A 38 7.43 -1.01 -11.50
C VAL A 38 7.72 -1.28 -12.99
N GLU A 39 8.18 -2.49 -13.31
CA GLU A 39 8.45 -2.92 -14.69
C GLU A 39 7.20 -2.76 -15.57
N LYS A 40 7.35 -2.15 -16.75
CA LYS A 40 6.27 -2.05 -17.73
C LYS A 40 5.88 -3.47 -18.18
N LEU A 41 4.69 -3.92 -17.77
CA LEU A 41 4.19 -5.21 -18.20
C LEU A 41 3.72 -5.14 -19.65
N LYS A 42 4.05 -6.15 -20.44
CA LYS A 42 3.58 -6.29 -21.83
C LYS A 42 2.07 -6.52 -21.93
N ASN A 43 1.46 -7.03 -20.86
CA ASN A 43 0.03 -7.33 -20.78
C ASN A 43 -0.70 -6.27 -19.93
N PRO A 44 -1.99 -6.02 -20.20
CA PRO A 44 -2.83 -5.23 -19.30
C PRO A 44 -2.88 -5.89 -17.92
N GLY A 45 -3.00 -5.08 -16.89
CA GLY A 45 -3.04 -5.54 -15.51
C GLY A 45 -3.76 -4.56 -14.61
N VAL A 46 -3.98 -4.99 -13.37
CA VAL A 46 -4.55 -4.17 -12.29
C VAL A 46 -3.63 -4.27 -11.08
N THR A 47 -3.66 -3.23 -10.24
CA THR A 47 -2.96 -3.21 -8.96
C THR A 47 -3.97 -3.03 -7.85
N LEU A 48 -3.98 -3.93 -6.86
CA LEU A 48 -4.81 -3.79 -5.66
C LEU A 48 -3.91 -3.36 -4.51
N ASN A 49 -3.90 -2.06 -4.21
CA ASN A 49 -3.13 -1.49 -3.10
C ASN A 49 -3.92 -1.63 -1.80
N SER A 50 -3.24 -1.93 -0.69
CA SER A 50 -3.80 -1.93 0.66
C SER A 50 -3.15 -0.85 1.51
N ALA A 51 -3.94 0.06 2.08
CA ALA A 51 -3.47 1.11 2.96
C ALA A 51 -3.99 0.88 4.37
N PHE A 52 -3.08 0.90 5.36
CA PHE A 52 -3.44 0.85 6.77
C PHE A 52 -3.78 2.26 7.28
N LEU A 53 -4.98 2.43 7.82
CA LEU A 53 -5.59 3.73 8.06
C LEU A 53 -5.40 4.24 9.49
N ARG A 54 -4.90 3.41 10.40
CA ARG A 54 -4.81 3.71 11.84
C ARG A 54 -3.40 3.54 12.40
N PRO A 55 -2.36 4.15 11.79
CA PRO A 55 -0.99 4.01 12.26
C PRO A 55 -0.79 4.56 13.67
N ARG A 56 -0.06 3.80 14.49
CA ARG A 56 0.41 4.17 15.82
C ARG A 56 1.77 4.86 15.78
N SER A 57 2.57 4.58 14.75
CA SER A 57 3.85 5.23 14.47
C SER A 57 3.69 6.75 14.42
N ARG A 58 4.67 7.47 14.96
CA ARG A 58 4.71 8.94 14.96
C ARG A 58 6.06 9.43 14.50
N GLY A 59 6.01 10.39 13.59
CA GLY A 59 7.16 11.06 13.00
C GLY A 59 7.38 12.47 13.54
N THR A 60 8.25 13.21 12.86
CA THR A 60 8.57 14.60 13.18
C THR A 60 8.70 15.45 11.92
N VAL A 61 8.39 16.74 12.08
CA VAL A 61 8.79 17.80 11.15
C VAL A 61 9.63 18.78 11.95
N ARG A 62 10.86 19.05 11.49
CA ARG A 62 11.82 19.89 12.20
C ARG A 62 12.42 20.94 11.28
N LEU A 63 12.79 22.08 11.83
CA LEU A 63 13.59 23.06 11.11
C LEU A 63 14.95 22.46 10.78
N ASN A 64 15.36 22.59 9.52
CA ASN A 64 16.71 22.23 9.09
C ASN A 64 17.72 23.33 9.43
N SER A 65 17.28 24.60 9.38
CA SER A 65 18.08 25.77 9.70
C SER A 65 17.18 26.93 10.18
N ALA A 66 17.78 28.11 10.37
CA ALA A 66 17.04 29.35 10.63
C ALA A 66 16.55 30.06 9.36
N ASP A 67 16.97 29.63 8.16
CA ASP A 67 16.52 30.19 6.89
C ASP A 67 15.12 29.64 6.54
N PRO A 68 14.09 30.49 6.40
CA PRO A 68 12.75 30.03 6.03
C PRO A 68 12.65 29.48 4.60
N ALA A 69 13.65 29.68 3.74
CA ALA A 69 13.71 29.10 2.41
C ALA A 69 14.23 27.65 2.39
N ASP A 70 14.87 27.19 3.47
CA ASP A 70 15.37 25.81 3.56
C ASP A 70 14.22 24.82 3.76
N HIS A 71 14.29 23.70 3.03
CA HIS A 71 13.33 22.61 3.21
C HIS A 71 13.41 22.04 4.64
N PRO A 72 12.25 21.73 5.27
CA PRO A 72 12.25 21.14 6.60
C PRO A 72 12.75 19.69 6.56
N LEU A 73 13.23 19.21 7.71
CA LEU A 73 13.50 17.79 7.93
C LEU A 73 12.17 17.10 8.23
N ILE A 74 11.75 16.19 7.36
CA ILE A 74 10.52 15.41 7.52
C ILE A 74 10.90 13.95 7.67
N ASP A 75 10.58 13.38 8.83
CA ASP A 75 10.75 11.96 9.12
C ASP A 75 9.43 11.39 9.62
N PRO A 76 8.63 10.73 8.77
CA PRO A 76 7.37 10.10 9.17
C PRO A 76 7.54 8.94 10.14
N ASN A 77 8.76 8.38 10.26
CA ASN A 77 9.08 7.25 11.12
C ASN A 77 8.12 6.05 10.89
N TYR A 78 7.87 5.74 9.61
CA TYR A 78 6.92 4.70 9.18
C TYR A 78 7.27 3.34 9.80
N TRP A 79 6.23 2.64 10.28
CA TRP A 79 6.34 1.30 10.88
C TRP A 79 7.32 1.19 12.06
N SER A 80 7.54 2.29 12.79
CA SER A 80 8.27 2.27 14.07
C SER A 80 7.52 1.52 15.17
N ASP A 81 6.18 1.56 15.14
CA ASP A 81 5.34 0.67 15.95
C ASP A 81 5.16 -0.69 15.21
N PRO A 82 5.55 -1.83 15.83
CA PRO A 82 5.37 -3.15 15.23
C PRO A 82 3.92 -3.47 14.82
N TYR A 83 2.93 -2.89 15.51
CA TYR A 83 1.53 -3.08 15.17
C TYR A 83 1.21 -2.59 13.75
N ASP A 84 1.78 -1.47 13.33
CA ASP A 84 1.52 -0.90 12.01
C ASP A 84 2.10 -1.78 10.91
N ARG A 85 3.28 -2.35 11.16
CA ARG A 85 3.88 -3.36 10.31
C ARG A 85 2.94 -4.56 10.17
N ASP A 86 2.51 -5.13 11.30
CA ASP A 86 1.68 -6.34 11.30
C ASP A 86 0.36 -6.12 10.55
N MET A 87 -0.33 -4.99 10.79
CA MET A 87 -1.57 -4.68 10.10
C MET A 87 -1.37 -4.42 8.60
N SER A 88 -0.26 -3.76 8.23
CA SER A 88 0.08 -3.54 6.81
C SER A 88 0.29 -4.86 6.07
N ILE A 89 0.99 -5.81 6.69
CA ILE A 89 1.24 -7.14 6.10
C ILE A 89 -0.05 -7.95 6.01
N LYS A 90 -0.93 -7.89 7.02
CA LYS A 90 -2.28 -8.48 6.93
C LYS A 90 -3.07 -7.90 5.77
N GLY A 91 -3.06 -6.57 5.59
CA GLY A 91 -3.68 -5.89 4.45
C GLY A 91 -3.18 -6.42 3.09
N LEU A 92 -1.86 -6.58 2.95
CA LEU A 92 -1.25 -7.14 1.74
C LEU A 92 -1.66 -8.60 1.49
N ARG A 93 -1.76 -9.41 2.55
CA ARG A 93 -2.23 -10.80 2.45
C ARG A 93 -3.70 -10.87 2.04
N LEU A 94 -4.56 -10.01 2.59
CA LEU A 94 -5.97 -9.90 2.21
C LEU A 94 -6.11 -9.49 0.73
N ALA A 95 -5.31 -8.53 0.25
CA ALA A 95 -5.31 -8.16 -1.17
C ALA A 95 -4.98 -9.36 -2.07
N ARG A 96 -3.96 -10.16 -1.71
CA ARG A 96 -3.62 -11.40 -2.42
C ARG A 96 -4.76 -12.42 -2.38
N GLU A 97 -5.41 -12.59 -1.22
CA GLU A 97 -6.53 -13.50 -1.07
C GLU A 97 -7.71 -13.11 -1.97
N ILE A 98 -8.05 -11.81 -2.00
CA ILE A 98 -9.09 -11.26 -2.89
C ILE A 98 -8.76 -11.57 -4.34
N MET A 99 -7.53 -11.26 -4.79
CA MET A 99 -7.11 -11.47 -6.19
C MET A 99 -7.02 -12.94 -6.60
N ARG A 100 -6.99 -13.88 -5.64
CA ARG A 100 -6.96 -15.33 -5.87
C ARG A 100 -8.35 -15.98 -5.84
N GLN A 101 -9.42 -15.23 -5.55
CA GLN A 101 -10.77 -15.76 -5.49
C GLN A 101 -11.20 -16.38 -6.84
N LYS A 102 -12.00 -17.44 -6.78
CA LYS A 102 -12.46 -18.19 -7.97
C LYS A 102 -13.15 -17.30 -9.01
N ALA A 103 -13.90 -16.29 -8.55
CA ALA A 103 -14.60 -15.35 -9.42
C ALA A 103 -13.65 -14.50 -10.30
N LEU A 104 -12.40 -14.31 -9.87
CA LEU A 104 -11.40 -13.52 -10.60
C LEU A 104 -10.47 -14.36 -11.48
N GLN A 105 -10.49 -15.69 -11.35
CA GLN A 105 -9.62 -16.60 -12.11
C GLN A 105 -9.65 -16.41 -13.63
N PRO A 106 -10.79 -16.13 -14.29
CA PRO A 106 -10.81 -15.89 -15.74
C PRO A 106 -10.05 -14.64 -16.18
N TYR A 107 -9.79 -13.70 -15.26
CA TYR A 107 -9.21 -12.39 -15.54
C TYR A 107 -7.77 -12.24 -15.03
N VAL A 108 -7.39 -13.02 -14.02
CA VAL A 108 -6.06 -12.92 -13.38
C VAL A 108 -5.16 -14.05 -13.87
N LEU A 109 -4.24 -13.72 -14.78
CA LEU A 109 -3.28 -14.69 -15.31
C LEU A 109 -2.25 -15.13 -14.25
N ARG A 110 -1.68 -14.17 -13.51
CA ARG A 110 -0.67 -14.40 -12.47
C ARG A 110 -0.48 -13.18 -11.59
N GLU A 111 0.02 -13.39 -10.38
CA GLU A 111 0.59 -12.33 -9.55
C GLU A 111 1.96 -11.92 -10.09
N VAL A 112 2.18 -10.62 -10.27
CA VAL A 112 3.48 -10.07 -10.74
C VAL A 112 4.31 -9.57 -9.56
N LEU A 113 3.73 -8.67 -8.78
CA LEU A 113 4.31 -8.11 -7.57
C LEU A 113 3.36 -8.36 -6.40
N PRO A 114 3.87 -8.63 -5.19
CA PRO A 114 5.24 -9.09 -4.88
C PRO A 114 5.67 -10.40 -5.57
N GLY A 115 4.71 -11.12 -6.17
CA GLY A 115 4.96 -12.37 -6.88
C GLY A 115 4.77 -13.58 -5.95
N PRO A 116 4.61 -14.79 -6.51
CA PRO A 116 4.13 -15.95 -5.76
C PRO A 116 5.16 -16.54 -4.78
N ASN A 117 6.44 -16.17 -4.88
CA ASN A 117 7.50 -16.79 -4.08
C ASN A 117 7.70 -16.13 -2.70
N LEU A 118 7.31 -14.87 -2.53
CA LEU A 118 7.42 -14.17 -1.24
C LEU A 118 6.24 -14.56 -0.36
N GLN A 119 6.48 -15.38 0.67
CA GLN A 119 5.42 -15.96 1.50
C GLN A 119 5.55 -15.66 2.99
N SER A 120 6.77 -15.45 3.51
CA SER A 120 6.95 -15.14 4.93
C SER A 120 6.62 -13.68 5.25
N ASP A 121 6.31 -13.38 6.52
CA ASP A 121 6.09 -11.99 6.94
C ASP A 121 7.34 -11.13 6.80
N ALA A 122 8.53 -11.72 6.89
CA ALA A 122 9.79 -11.04 6.63
C ALA A 122 9.92 -10.66 5.14
N ASP A 123 9.68 -11.61 4.24
CA ASP A 123 9.74 -11.35 2.78
C ASP A 123 8.78 -10.24 2.36
N LEU A 124 7.56 -10.27 2.90
CA LEU A 124 6.53 -9.30 2.59
C LEU A 124 6.83 -7.93 3.18
N PHE A 125 7.44 -7.88 4.36
CA PHE A 125 7.88 -6.64 4.95
C PHE A 125 9.05 -6.03 4.17
N ASP A 126 10.04 -6.82 3.78
CA ASP A 126 11.15 -6.36 2.96
C ASP A 126 10.68 -5.88 1.58
N TYR A 127 9.64 -6.50 1.01
CA TYR A 127 8.96 -5.98 -0.17
C TYR A 127 8.30 -4.63 0.13
N ALA A 128 7.48 -4.53 1.18
CA ALA A 128 6.78 -3.29 1.56
C ALA A 128 7.76 -2.13 1.78
N CYS A 129 8.87 -2.35 2.49
CA CYS A 129 9.91 -1.35 2.70
C CYS A 129 10.50 -0.77 1.40
N ARG A 130 10.55 -1.59 0.33
CA ARG A 130 11.10 -1.17 -0.97
C ARG A 130 10.07 -0.49 -1.87
N THR A 131 8.78 -0.76 -1.68
CA THR A 131 7.76 -0.42 -2.69
C THR A 131 6.63 0.45 -2.17
N SER A 132 6.38 0.49 -0.86
CA SER A 132 5.27 1.26 -0.30
C SER A 132 5.44 2.75 -0.53
N LYS A 133 4.30 3.43 -0.66
CA LYS A 133 4.20 4.87 -0.83
C LYS A 133 3.26 5.45 0.21
N THR A 134 3.24 6.78 0.28
CA THR A 134 2.29 7.51 1.11
C THR A 134 1.01 7.78 0.32
N ASP A 135 -0.14 7.72 0.99
CA ASP A 135 -1.42 8.20 0.46
C ASP A 135 -1.50 9.74 0.45
N HIS A 136 -0.41 10.44 0.82
CA HIS A 136 -0.35 11.89 0.90
C HIS A 136 -1.36 12.50 1.90
N HIS A 137 -1.58 11.82 3.03
CA HIS A 137 -2.42 12.27 4.13
C HIS A 137 -1.63 12.61 5.42
N PRO A 138 -0.58 13.48 5.37
CA PRO A 138 0.14 13.85 6.59
C PRO A 138 -0.77 14.65 7.53
N VAL A 139 -0.82 14.24 8.80
CA VAL A 139 -1.58 14.87 9.88
C VAL A 139 -0.80 14.76 11.19
N GLY A 140 -1.18 15.54 12.21
CA GLY A 140 -0.57 15.54 13.54
C GLY A 140 -1.47 16.21 14.55
#